data_AF-A0AA95KMD7-F1
#
_entry.id   AF-A0AA95KMD7-F1
#
_cell.length_a   1.000
_cell.length_b   1.000
_cell.length_c   1.000
_cell.angle_alpha   90.00
_cell.angle_beta   90.00
_cell.angle_gamma   90.00
#
_symmetry.space_group_name_H-M   'P 1'
#
loop_
_entity.id
_entity.type
_entity.pdbx_description
1 polymer ?
#
loop_
_entity_poly.entity_id
_entity_poly.type
_entity_poly.pdbx_seq_one_letter_code
_entity_poly.pdbx_strand_id
1 'polypeptide(L)'
;MLSRVAERVYWMARYLERAEKTARLINVHTALLMDLPGRMEINWFTLIRLFNAEKVFSEHYERGNEANIMQFLIADTNIRGWKAQA
;
A
#
# COMPACT_ATOMS: atom_id res chain seq x y z
N MET A 1 11.39 23.07 23.70
CA MET A 1 10.32 22.03 23.74
C MET A 1 9.34 22.10 22.55
N LEU A 2 9.12 23.27 21.91
CA LEU A 2 8.30 23.38 20.67
C LEU A 2 8.87 22.60 19.46
N SER A 3 10.20 22.56 19.30
CA SER A 3 10.86 21.91 18.16
C SER A 3 10.53 20.41 18.03
N ARG A 4 10.48 19.65 19.14
CA ARG A 4 10.11 18.22 19.13
C ARG A 4 8.64 17.97 18.79
N VAL A 5 7.75 18.90 19.17
CA VAL A 5 6.32 18.78 18.83
C VAL A 5 6.11 19.08 17.36
N ALA A 6 6.74 20.15 16.84
CA ALA A 6 6.72 20.48 15.43
C ALA A 6 7.26 19.35 14.54
N GLU A 7 8.36 18.72 14.94
CA GLU A 7 8.94 17.56 14.25
C GLU A 7 7.96 16.37 14.21
N ARG A 8 7.31 16.05 15.34
CA ARG A 8 6.33 14.95 15.40
C ARG A 8 5.11 15.21 14.52
N VAL A 9 4.59 16.43 14.53
CA VAL A 9 3.44 16.82 13.70
C VAL A 9 3.82 16.78 12.22
N TYR A 10 5.02 17.22 11.86
CA TYR A 10 5.54 17.13 10.48
C TYR A 10 5.55 15.68 9.97
N TRP A 11 6.15 14.77 10.73
CA TRP A 11 6.19 13.35 10.35
C TRP A 11 4.80 12.73 10.29
N MET A 12 3.93 13.04 11.26
CA MET A 12 2.54 12.56 11.26
C MET A 12 1.79 13.01 9.99
N ALA A 13 1.92 14.28 9.60
CA ALA A 13 1.31 14.80 8.38
C ALA A 13 1.83 14.08 7.12
N ARG A 14 3.14 13.81 7.04
CA ARG A 14 3.74 13.05 5.92
C ARG A 14 3.23 11.60 5.86
N TYR A 15 3.11 10.93 7.00
CA TYR A 15 2.54 9.58 7.06
C TYR A 15 1.06 9.57 6.69
N LEU A 16 0.29 10.59 7.10
CA LEU A 16 -1.12 10.73 6.74
C LEU A 16 -1.29 10.96 5.23
N GLU A 17 -0.51 11.86 4.64
CA GLU A 17 -0.50 12.11 3.20
C GLU A 17 -0.17 10.83 2.40
N ARG A 18 0.78 10.03 2.88
CA ARG A 18 1.14 8.74 2.28
C ARG A 18 0.00 7.72 2.39
N ALA A 19 -0.65 7.64 3.55
CA ALA A 19 -1.79 6.75 3.77
C ALA A 19 -2.94 7.12 2.82
N GLU A 20 -3.25 8.41 2.69
CA GLU A 20 -4.28 8.89 1.76
C GLU A 20 -3.96 8.54 0.31
N LYS A 21 -2.71 8.75 -0.14
CA LYS A 21 -2.28 8.40 -1.50
C LYS A 21 -2.43 6.92 -1.79
N THR A 22 -2.08 6.07 -0.83
CA THR A 22 -2.21 4.61 -0.95
C THR A 22 -3.68 4.20 -1.04
N ALA A 23 -4.54 4.74 -0.17
CA ALA A 23 -5.98 4.48 -0.20
C ALA A 23 -6.63 4.94 -1.51
N ARG A 24 -6.23 6.10 -2.02
CA ARG A 24 -6.71 6.63 -3.30
C ARG A 24 -6.31 5.73 -4.47
N LEU A 25 -5.07 5.26 -4.49
CA LEU A 25 -4.59 4.33 -5.52
C LEU A 25 -5.38 3.02 -5.51
N ILE A 26 -5.60 2.44 -4.32
CA ILE A 26 -6.41 1.23 -4.15
C ILE A 26 -7.83 1.46 -4.65
N ASN A 27 -8.46 2.59 -4.31
CA ASN A 27 -9.83 2.88 -4.71
C ASN A 27 -9.96 2.99 -6.25
N VAL A 28 -9.03 3.70 -6.90
CA VAL A 28 -9.02 3.83 -8.37
C VAL A 28 -8.76 2.48 -9.04
N HIS A 29 -7.82 1.68 -8.51
CA HIS A 29 -7.55 0.34 -9.04
C HIS A 29 -8.78 -0.57 -8.90
N THR A 30 -9.45 -0.53 -7.74
CA THR A 30 -10.68 -1.30 -7.50
C THR A 30 -11.77 -0.94 -8.50
N ALA A 31 -12.01 0.36 -8.73
CA ALA A 31 -12.97 0.81 -9.72
C ALA A 31 -12.59 0.33 -11.14
N LEU A 32 -11.30 0.44 -11.49
CA LEU A 32 -10.78 -0.04 -12.76
C LEU A 32 -11.05 -1.55 -12.94
N LEU A 33 -10.77 -2.38 -11.93
CA LEU A 33 -11.03 -3.82 -12.01
C LEU A 33 -12.50 -4.17 -12.23
N MET A 34 -13.43 -3.38 -11.67
CA MET A 34 -14.86 -3.60 -11.85
C MET A 34 -15.34 -3.25 -13.26
N ASP A 35 -14.72 -2.23 -13.89
CA ASP A 35 -15.08 -1.75 -15.23
C ASP A 35 -14.45 -2.57 -16.36
N LEU A 36 -13.47 -3.43 -16.03
CA LEU A 36 -12.68 -4.16 -17.02
C LEU A 36 -13.36 -5.45 -17.50
N PRO A 37 -13.41 -5.71 -18.82
CA PRO A 37 -13.85 -7.02 -19.32
C PRO A 37 -12.86 -8.09 -18.88
N GLY A 38 -13.34 -9.26 -18.47
CA GLY A 38 -12.58 -10.34 -17.81
C GLY A 38 -11.41 -10.98 -18.58
N ARG A 39 -10.96 -10.39 -19.70
CA ARG A 39 -9.78 -10.80 -20.49
C ARG A 39 -8.57 -9.88 -20.31
N MET A 40 -8.63 -8.86 -19.45
CA MET A 40 -7.51 -7.95 -19.23
C MET A 40 -6.56 -8.44 -18.13
N GLU A 41 -5.26 -8.17 -18.29
CA GLU A 41 -4.19 -8.60 -17.38
C GLU A 41 -4.09 -7.77 -16.08
N ILE A 42 -4.94 -6.76 -15.90
CA ILE A 42 -4.94 -5.97 -14.67
C ILE A 42 -5.54 -6.84 -13.56
N ASN A 43 -4.72 -7.13 -12.55
CA ASN A 43 -5.13 -7.88 -11.38
C ASN A 43 -4.65 -7.18 -10.10
N TRP A 44 -5.07 -7.68 -8.95
CA TRP A 44 -4.68 -7.15 -7.65
C TRP A 44 -3.15 -7.13 -7.43
N PHE A 45 -2.42 -8.10 -8.00
CA PHE A 45 -0.97 -8.19 -7.88
C PHE A 45 -0.24 -7.02 -8.57
N THR A 46 -0.88 -6.33 -9.50
CA THR A 46 -0.36 -5.08 -10.08
C THR A 46 -0.05 -4.04 -9.01
N LEU A 47 -0.83 -3.96 -7.92
CA LEU A 47 -0.52 -3.04 -6.81
C LEU A 47 0.81 -3.39 -6.15
N ILE A 48 1.06 -4.68 -5.89
CA ILE A 48 2.33 -5.14 -5.29
C ILE A 48 3.52 -4.76 -6.17
N ARG A 49 3.38 -4.92 -7.49
CA ARG A 49 4.40 -4.50 -8.47
C ARG A 49 4.63 -2.99 -8.48
N LEU A 50 3.57 -2.19 -8.38
CA LEU A 50 3.67 -0.73 -8.33
C LEU A 50 4.45 -0.24 -7.10
N PHE A 51 4.32 -0.94 -5.98
CA PHE A 51 5.07 -0.65 -4.75
C PHE A 51 6.47 -1.30 -4.71
N ASN A 52 6.87 -2.04 -5.76
CA ASN A 52 8.11 -2.82 -5.80
C ASN A 52 8.25 -3.73 -4.56
N ALA A 53 7.14 -4.34 -4.16
CA ALA A 53 6.99 -5.04 -2.90
C ALA A 53 6.89 -6.57 -3.06
N GLU A 54 7.16 -7.11 -4.25
CA GLU A 54 6.96 -8.52 -4.59
C GLU A 54 7.74 -9.46 -3.68
N LYS A 55 9.00 -9.15 -3.40
CA LYS A 55 9.85 -9.95 -2.52
C LYS A 55 9.26 -10.01 -1.11
N VAL A 56 8.94 -8.84 -0.56
CA VAL A 56 8.45 -8.70 0.82
C VAL A 56 7.06 -9.33 0.97
N PHE A 57 6.22 -9.19 -0.06
CA PHE A 57 4.90 -9.83 -0.10
C PHE A 57 5.03 -11.35 -0.11
N SER A 58 5.90 -11.90 -0.96
CA SER A 58 6.08 -13.36 -1.09
C SER A 58 6.68 -14.01 0.16
N GLU A 59 7.42 -13.25 0.98
CA GLU A 59 7.93 -13.71 2.27
C GLU A 59 6.83 -13.87 3.34
N HIS A 60 5.71 -13.14 3.22
CA HIS A 60 4.65 -13.09 4.24
C HIS A 60 3.32 -13.70 3.77
N TYR A 61 3.09 -13.82 2.46
CA TYR A 61 1.84 -14.29 1.88
C TYR A 61 2.11 -15.30 0.75
N GLU A 62 1.51 -16.49 0.85
CA GLU A 62 1.64 -17.53 -0.18
C GLU A 62 0.78 -17.28 -1.43
N ARG A 63 -0.27 -16.46 -1.30
CA ARG A 63 -1.26 -16.22 -2.37
C ARG A 63 -1.47 -14.73 -2.61
N GLY A 64 -1.41 -14.31 -3.88
CA GLY A 64 -1.70 -12.95 -4.33
C GLY A 64 -3.19 -12.70 -4.61
N ASN A 65 -4.07 -13.00 -3.65
CA ASN A 65 -5.49 -12.65 -3.76
C ASN A 65 -5.75 -11.23 -3.22
N GLU A 66 -6.93 -10.69 -3.53
CA GLU A 66 -7.36 -9.35 -3.08
C GLU A 66 -7.19 -9.15 -1.57
N ALA A 67 -7.73 -10.08 -0.77
CA ALA A 67 -7.72 -9.97 0.68
C ALA A 67 -6.31 -9.85 1.26
N ASN A 68 -5.37 -10.67 0.78
CA ASN A 68 -3.98 -10.66 1.24
C ASN A 68 -3.26 -9.37 0.81
N ILE A 69 -3.54 -8.88 -0.40
CA ILE A 69 -2.94 -7.65 -0.93
C ILE A 69 -3.48 -6.43 -0.17
N MET A 70 -4.78 -6.39 0.11
CA MET A 70 -5.40 -5.34 0.92
C MET A 70 -4.86 -5.35 2.35
N GLN A 71 -4.73 -6.54 2.96
CA GLN A 71 -4.12 -6.69 4.28
C GLN A 71 -2.68 -6.17 4.29
N PHE A 72 -1.87 -6.54 3.28
CA PHE A 72 -0.48 -6.12 3.13
C PHE A 72 -0.34 -4.58 2.99
N LEU A 73 -1.17 -3.96 2.15
CA LEU A 73 -1.04 -2.53 1.83
C LEU A 73 -1.58 -1.61 2.94
N ILE A 74 -2.61 -2.03 3.67
CA ILE A 74 -3.33 -1.17 4.62
C ILE A 74 -2.99 -1.50 6.07
N ALA A 75 -3.09 -2.77 6.45
CA ALA A 75 -3.18 -3.19 7.85
C ALA A 75 -1.88 -3.75 8.41
N ASP A 76 -0.94 -4.14 7.55
CA ASP A 76 0.27 -4.80 8.00
C ASP A 76 1.25 -3.81 8.66
N THR A 77 1.49 -4.02 9.94
CA THR A 77 2.40 -3.25 10.79
C THR A 77 3.72 -3.98 11.03
N ASN A 78 3.80 -5.27 10.66
CA ASN A 78 4.95 -6.12 10.93
C ASN A 78 6.02 -6.00 9.83
N ILE A 79 5.62 -5.50 8.66
CA ILE A 79 6.53 -5.26 7.55
C ILE A 79 7.31 -3.96 7.78
N ARG A 80 8.47 -4.10 8.45
CA ARG A 80 9.36 -2.98 8.78
C ARG A 80 10.14 -2.42 7.58
N GLY A 81 10.28 -3.19 6.49
CA GLY A 81 11.25 -2.93 5.41
C GLY A 81 10.92 -1.79 4.44
N TRP A 82 9.67 -1.61 4.01
CA TRP A 82 9.34 -0.62 2.96
C TRP A 82 8.82 0.71 3.52
N LYS A 83 8.32 0.75 4.76
CA LYS A 83 7.94 2.00 5.43
C LYS A 83 9.15 2.89 5.78
N ALA A 84 10.35 2.31 5.85
CA ALA A 84 11.60 2.98 6.18
C ALA A 84 12.26 3.71 4.99
N GLN A 85 11.83 3.44 3.76
CA GLN A 85 12.41 4.01 2.53
C GLN A 85 11.61 5.18 1.95
N ALA A 86 10.57 5.62 2.66
CA ALA A 86 9.65 6.64 2.18
C ALA A 86 9.60 7.84 3.10
#